data_AF-A2FHX5-F1
#
_entry.id   AF-A2FHX5-F1
#
_cell.length_a   1.000
_cell.length_b   1.000
_cell.length_c   1.000
_cell.angle_alpha   90.00
_cell.angle_beta   90.00
_cell.angle_gamma   90.00
#
_symmetry.space_group_name_H-M   'P 1'
#
loop_
_entity.id
_entity.type
_entity.pdbx_description
1 polymer ?
#
loop_
_entity_poly.entity_id
_entity_poly.type
_entity_poly.pdbx_seq_one_letter_code
_entity_poly.pdbx_strand_id
1 'polypeptide(L)'
;MTEKVDVWRMIRMLTSDKGDVEVLNEKNLKKLVQQLRSDNSQYQSFYQFLDKRAESSSSQTRYLTLQLTNYFFIRSAHFRHEVCNSYLFGFLQKFYDKLPSPKKFAEKIEHYFPIIIQIWSEDYKHIYPQLSYLPQQFPSNKSVKMTRQERINLTNAKLLSQNFKKEYEPFLNKIENLIKLLSPPDADQFPPSDEYFSLVKENLMIERKPMERCLADLSWVTTITKRAAGDTDIHTQMSELYKRAQTLSDSMTGYNDDEFEEVETI
;
A
#
# COMPACT_ATOMS: atom_id res chain seq x y z
N MET A 1 -25.68 -6.72 -15.37
CA MET A 1 -24.73 -6.16 -16.35
C MET A 1 -23.72 -5.31 -15.60
N THR A 2 -22.48 -5.76 -15.46
CA THR A 2 -21.41 -4.98 -14.82
C THR A 2 -20.96 -3.88 -15.79
N GLU A 3 -21.21 -2.62 -15.41
CA GLU A 3 -20.78 -1.45 -16.17
C GLU A 3 -19.27 -1.52 -16.41
N LYS A 4 -18.83 -1.58 -17.68
CA LYS A 4 -17.40 -1.52 -18.03
C LYS A 4 -16.90 -0.14 -17.63
N VAL A 5 -16.19 -0.07 -16.51
CA VAL A 5 -15.53 1.16 -16.08
C VAL A 5 -14.39 1.44 -17.07
N ASP A 6 -14.45 2.60 -17.72
CA ASP A 6 -13.42 3.03 -18.66
C ASP A 6 -12.04 3.15 -17.97
N VAL A 7 -10.97 2.78 -18.67
CA VAL A 7 -9.56 2.89 -18.23
C VAL A 7 -9.28 4.28 -17.70
N TRP A 8 -9.74 5.31 -18.41
CA TRP A 8 -9.57 6.69 -18.01
C TRP A 8 -10.16 6.99 -16.62
N ARG A 9 -11.38 6.49 -16.36
CA ARG A 9 -12.06 6.69 -15.07
C ARG A 9 -11.27 6.01 -13.95
N MET A 10 -10.72 4.81 -14.20
CA MET A 10 -9.87 4.12 -13.24
C MET A 10 -8.57 4.86 -12.94
N ILE A 11 -7.88 5.40 -13.96
CA ILE A 11 -6.66 6.19 -13.76
C ILE A 11 -6.96 7.42 -12.92
N ARG A 12 -8.05 8.14 -13.22
CA ARG A 12 -8.47 9.31 -12.43
C ARG A 12 -8.74 8.96 -10.98
N MET A 13 -9.41 7.84 -10.71
CA MET A 13 -9.67 7.37 -9.35
C MET A 13 -8.37 6.97 -8.63
N LEU A 14 -7.43 6.35 -9.33
CA LEU A 14 -6.14 5.92 -8.78
C LEU A 14 -5.18 7.08 -8.50
N THR A 15 -5.27 8.15 -9.28
CA THR A 15 -4.36 9.30 -9.22
C THR A 15 -5.05 10.57 -8.70
N SER A 16 -6.17 10.42 -7.99
CA SER A 16 -6.96 11.54 -7.46
C SER A 16 -6.17 12.34 -6.41
N ASP A 17 -6.31 13.66 -6.45
CA ASP A 17 -5.85 14.60 -5.43
C ASP A 17 -6.86 14.81 -4.30
N LYS A 18 -8.05 14.17 -4.39
CA LYS A 18 -9.05 14.17 -3.32
C LYS A 18 -8.65 13.24 -2.17
N GLY A 19 -8.60 13.80 -0.96
CA GLY A 19 -8.10 13.13 0.24
C GLY A 19 -6.58 13.02 0.20
N ASP A 20 -5.88 13.18 1.32
CA ASP A 20 -4.42 13.06 1.43
C ASP A 20 -3.99 11.59 1.20
N VAL A 21 -4.07 11.13 -0.05
CA VAL A 21 -3.87 9.73 -0.46
C VAL A 21 -2.46 9.56 -0.99
N GLU A 22 -1.72 8.66 -0.36
CA GLU A 22 -0.30 8.44 -0.67
C GLU A 22 -0.03 7.13 -1.43
N VAL A 23 -1.06 6.29 -1.59
CA VAL A 23 -0.91 4.96 -2.16
C VAL A 23 -2.08 4.68 -3.08
N LEU A 24 -1.79 4.01 -4.20
CA LEU A 24 -2.77 3.53 -5.16
C LEU A 24 -3.79 2.60 -4.49
N ASN A 25 -5.08 2.85 -4.71
CA ASN A 25 -6.13 1.97 -4.22
C ASN A 25 -6.02 0.58 -4.86
N GLU A 26 -5.75 -0.45 -4.06
CA GLU A 26 -5.47 -1.80 -4.57
C GLU A 26 -6.63 -2.42 -5.33
N LYS A 27 -7.87 -2.25 -4.85
CA LYS A 27 -9.07 -2.76 -5.52
C LYS A 27 -9.20 -2.19 -6.93
N ASN A 28 -8.97 -0.88 -7.09
CA ASN A 28 -9.01 -0.23 -8.40
C ASN A 28 -7.79 -0.58 -9.26
N LEU A 29 -6.62 -0.77 -8.64
CA LEU A 29 -5.40 -1.18 -9.35
C LEU A 29 -5.56 -2.60 -9.93
N LYS A 30 -6.09 -3.55 -9.14
CA LYS A 30 -6.38 -4.92 -9.62
C LYS A 30 -7.35 -4.91 -10.80
N LYS A 31 -8.40 -4.08 -10.74
CA LYS A 31 -9.35 -3.91 -11.85
C LYS A 31 -8.68 -3.35 -13.10
N LEU A 32 -7.87 -2.30 -12.96
CA LEU A 32 -7.13 -1.71 -14.08
C LEU A 32 -6.16 -2.73 -14.70
N VAL A 33 -5.41 -3.47 -13.87
CA VAL A 33 -4.51 -4.53 -14.33
C VAL A 33 -5.27 -5.61 -15.11
N GLN A 34 -6.40 -6.06 -14.58
CA GLN A 34 -7.24 -7.06 -15.25
C GLN A 34 -7.73 -6.57 -16.62
N GLN A 35 -8.17 -5.31 -16.68
CA GLN A 35 -8.66 -4.70 -17.92
C GLN A 35 -7.56 -4.56 -18.97
N LEU A 36 -6.39 -4.02 -18.61
CA LEU A 36 -5.27 -3.88 -19.53
C LEU A 36 -4.71 -5.23 -20.01
N ARG A 37 -4.79 -6.28 -19.19
CA ARG A 37 -4.44 -7.65 -19.60
C ARG A 37 -5.46 -8.28 -20.55
N SER A 38 -6.73 -7.92 -20.42
CA SER A 38 -7.78 -8.43 -21.31
C SER A 38 -7.77 -7.78 -22.69
N ASP A 39 -7.18 -6.59 -22.81
CA ASP A 39 -7.08 -5.86 -24.07
C ASP A 39 -5.79 -5.02 -24.12
N ASN A 40 -4.76 -5.59 -24.74
CA ASN A 40 -3.43 -4.97 -24.84
C ASN A 40 -3.44 -3.70 -25.70
N SER A 41 -4.44 -3.48 -26.56
CA SER A 41 -4.54 -2.27 -27.38
C SER A 41 -4.74 -1.01 -26.54
N GLN A 42 -5.21 -1.17 -25.30
CA GLN A 42 -5.45 -0.07 -24.37
C GLN A 42 -4.17 0.51 -23.75
N TYR A 43 -3.00 -0.15 -23.88
CA TYR A 43 -1.76 0.33 -23.28
C TYR A 43 -1.31 1.70 -23.83
N GLN A 44 -1.56 1.97 -25.11
CA GLN A 44 -1.23 3.27 -25.72
C GLN A 44 -2.10 4.39 -25.11
N SER A 45 -3.43 4.19 -25.07
CA SER A 45 -4.34 5.16 -24.46
C SER A 45 -4.07 5.31 -22.96
N PHE A 46 -3.77 4.22 -22.26
CA PHE A 46 -3.36 4.21 -20.86
C PHE A 46 -2.13 5.10 -20.64
N TYR A 47 -1.09 4.95 -21.47
CA TYR A 47 0.09 5.80 -21.41
C TYR A 47 -0.23 7.27 -21.66
N GLN A 48 -0.98 7.60 -22.71
CA GLN A 48 -1.40 8.98 -23.00
C GLN A 48 -2.15 9.63 -21.84
N PHE A 49 -2.96 8.86 -21.11
CA PHE A 49 -3.63 9.36 -19.93
C PHE A 49 -2.68 9.59 -18.75
N LEU A 50 -1.70 8.72 -18.53
CA LEU A 50 -0.67 8.95 -17.52
C LEU A 50 0.14 10.20 -17.83
N ASP A 51 0.49 10.42 -19.10
CA ASP A 51 1.20 11.61 -19.56
C ASP A 51 0.41 12.88 -19.24
N LYS A 52 -0.89 12.91 -19.54
CA LYS A 52 -1.79 14.01 -19.14
C LYS A 52 -1.91 14.19 -17.63
N ARG A 53 -1.91 13.10 -16.84
CA ARG A 53 -1.98 13.20 -15.37
C ARG A 53 -0.67 13.73 -14.77
N ALA A 54 0.47 13.43 -15.39
CA ALA A 54 1.77 13.95 -14.98
C ALA A 54 1.87 15.48 -15.10
N GLU A 55 1.05 16.11 -15.95
CA GLU A 55 0.97 17.57 -16.09
C GLU A 55 0.15 18.26 -15.00
N SER A 56 -0.50 17.50 -14.10
CA SER A 56 -1.37 18.06 -13.06
C SER A 56 -0.69 19.14 -12.23
N SER A 57 -1.44 20.16 -11.82
CA SER A 57 -1.01 21.17 -10.86
C SER A 57 -0.97 20.67 -9.41
N SER A 58 -1.22 19.39 -9.16
CA SER A 58 -1.17 18.77 -7.84
C SER A 58 -0.03 17.75 -7.77
N SER A 59 0.91 17.97 -6.84
CA SER A 59 2.02 17.04 -6.60
C SER A 59 1.53 15.68 -6.10
N GLN A 60 0.38 15.62 -5.43
CA GLN A 60 -0.24 14.34 -5.08
C GLN A 60 -0.64 13.55 -6.34
N THR A 61 -1.32 14.21 -7.28
CA THR A 61 -1.67 13.57 -8.55
C THR A 61 -0.41 13.10 -9.28
N ARG A 62 0.62 13.94 -9.37
CA ARG A 62 1.89 13.57 -10.01
C ARG A 62 2.56 12.40 -9.30
N TYR A 63 2.60 12.39 -7.97
CA TYR A 63 3.20 11.33 -7.19
C TYR A 63 2.49 9.98 -7.40
N LEU A 64 1.16 9.95 -7.32
CA LEU A 64 0.38 8.74 -7.59
C LEU A 64 0.53 8.29 -9.06
N THR A 65 0.64 9.24 -10.00
CA THR A 65 0.91 8.94 -11.40
C THR A 65 2.29 8.30 -11.59
N LEU A 66 3.33 8.81 -10.91
CA LEU A 66 4.67 8.23 -10.91
C LEU A 66 4.67 6.81 -10.33
N GLN A 67 3.98 6.59 -9.21
CA GLN A 67 3.82 5.25 -8.63
C GLN A 67 3.13 4.28 -9.60
N LEU A 68 2.02 4.71 -10.22
CA LEU A 68 1.26 3.88 -11.16
C LEU A 68 2.09 3.54 -12.40
N THR A 69 2.81 4.53 -12.92
CA THR A 69 3.74 4.36 -14.04
C THR A 69 4.83 3.35 -13.67
N ASN A 70 5.49 3.53 -12.52
CA ASN A 70 6.55 2.61 -12.08
C ASN A 70 6.04 1.17 -11.87
N TYR A 71 4.84 1.02 -11.30
CA TYR A 71 4.21 -0.29 -11.13
C TYR A 71 4.07 -1.02 -12.48
N PHE A 72 3.47 -0.36 -13.48
CA PHE A 72 3.28 -0.98 -14.79
C PHE A 72 4.58 -1.13 -15.55
N PHE A 73 5.53 -0.19 -15.42
CA PHE A 73 6.83 -0.29 -16.05
C PHE A 73 7.59 -1.53 -15.54
N ILE A 74 7.54 -1.83 -14.25
CA ILE A 74 8.20 -3.02 -13.71
C ILE A 74 7.48 -4.30 -14.17
N ARG A 75 6.14 -4.30 -14.21
CA ARG A 75 5.33 -5.54 -14.35
C ARG A 75 4.82 -5.85 -15.76
N SER A 76 4.82 -4.91 -16.69
CA SER A 76 4.25 -5.11 -18.03
C SER A 76 5.26 -4.79 -19.14
N ALA A 77 5.61 -5.81 -19.92
CA ALA A 77 6.46 -5.64 -21.10
C ALA A 77 5.81 -4.74 -22.16
N HIS A 78 4.49 -4.88 -22.36
CA HIS A 78 3.74 -4.03 -23.28
C HIS A 78 3.79 -2.56 -22.85
N PHE A 79 3.55 -2.27 -21.57
CA PHE A 79 3.63 -0.90 -21.09
C PHE A 79 5.04 -0.32 -21.18
N ARG A 80 6.08 -1.11 -20.88
CA ARG A 80 7.47 -0.67 -21.09
C ARG A 80 7.73 -0.30 -22.54
N HIS A 81 7.24 -1.11 -23.48
CA HIS A 81 7.39 -0.85 -24.90
C HIS A 81 6.73 0.47 -25.30
N GLU A 82 5.49 0.71 -24.87
CA GLU A 82 4.78 1.99 -25.11
C GLU A 82 5.55 3.19 -24.54
N VAL A 83 5.99 3.10 -23.28
CA VAL A 83 6.73 4.17 -22.60
C VAL A 83 8.06 4.45 -23.33
N CYS A 84 8.81 3.41 -23.67
CA CYS A 84 10.14 3.54 -24.25
C CYS A 84 10.12 3.97 -25.73
N ASN A 85 9.04 3.69 -26.46
CA ASN A 85 8.85 4.15 -27.85
C ASN A 85 8.27 5.57 -27.94
N SER A 86 7.88 6.15 -26.82
CA SER A 86 7.37 7.51 -26.75
C SER A 86 8.48 8.54 -26.45
N TYR A 87 8.11 9.82 -26.33
CA TYR A 87 9.04 10.86 -25.86
C TYR A 87 9.28 10.76 -24.33
N LEU A 88 10.06 9.76 -23.94
CA LEU A 88 10.33 9.37 -22.55
C LEU A 88 10.87 10.52 -21.69
N PHE A 89 11.81 11.31 -22.20
CA PHE A 89 12.41 12.42 -21.46
C PHE A 89 11.35 13.47 -21.08
N GLY A 90 10.53 13.91 -22.04
CA GLY A 90 9.49 14.90 -21.77
C GLY A 90 8.36 14.40 -20.88
N PHE A 91 8.14 13.08 -20.82
CA PHE A 91 7.26 12.49 -19.82
C PHE A 91 7.88 12.51 -18.42
N LEU A 92 9.12 12.04 -18.28
CA LEU A 92 9.82 11.97 -16.99
C LEU A 92 10.15 13.34 -16.39
N GLN A 93 10.42 14.34 -17.23
CA GLN A 93 10.68 15.71 -16.79
C GLN A 93 9.55 16.31 -15.94
N LYS A 94 8.30 15.87 -16.16
CA LYS A 94 7.11 16.29 -15.40
C LYS A 94 7.18 15.93 -13.91
N PHE A 95 8.04 14.97 -13.55
CA PHE A 95 8.28 14.53 -12.17
C PHE A 95 9.61 15.02 -11.60
N TYR A 96 10.44 15.73 -12.37
CA TYR A 96 11.77 16.13 -11.93
C TYR A 96 11.83 17.59 -11.50
N ASP A 97 11.35 18.50 -12.35
CA ASP A 97 11.45 19.95 -12.12
C ASP A 97 10.10 20.60 -11.82
N LYS A 98 10.15 21.71 -11.08
CA LYS A 98 9.00 22.60 -10.83
C LYS A 98 7.77 21.86 -10.30
N LEU A 99 7.99 21.04 -9.27
CA LEU A 99 6.92 20.28 -8.61
C LEU A 99 5.95 21.25 -7.92
N PRO A 100 4.64 21.11 -8.15
CA PRO A 100 3.65 22.00 -7.55
C PRO A 100 3.38 21.67 -6.07
N SER A 101 2.44 22.38 -5.43
CA SER A 101 1.91 21.97 -4.12
C SER A 101 1.11 20.66 -4.21
N PRO A 102 0.92 19.89 -3.12
CA PRO A 102 1.44 20.09 -1.77
C PRO A 102 2.92 19.67 -1.64
N LYS A 103 3.68 20.40 -0.81
CA LYS A 103 5.13 20.18 -0.62
C LYS A 103 5.48 18.76 -0.17
N LYS A 104 4.68 18.18 0.74
CA LYS A 104 4.81 16.79 1.22
C LYS A 104 4.93 15.77 0.09
N PHE A 105 4.17 15.94 -1.00
CA PHE A 105 4.22 15.03 -2.14
C PHE A 105 5.36 15.37 -3.10
N ALA A 106 5.72 16.65 -3.24
CA ALA A 106 6.90 17.05 -3.98
C ALA A 106 8.17 16.42 -3.39
N GLU A 107 8.35 16.48 -2.08
CA GLU A 107 9.47 15.86 -1.35
C GLU A 107 9.53 14.33 -1.57
N LYS A 108 8.37 13.67 -1.66
CA LYS A 108 8.31 12.25 -2.00
C LYS A 108 8.74 11.98 -3.43
N ILE A 109 8.27 12.78 -4.39
CA ILE A 109 8.70 12.64 -5.78
C ILE A 109 10.22 12.83 -5.86
N GLU A 110 10.78 13.87 -5.25
CA GLU A 110 12.23 14.13 -5.18
C GLU A 110 13.01 12.95 -4.59
N HIS A 111 12.43 12.27 -3.59
CA HIS A 111 13.04 11.08 -2.98
C HIS A 111 12.98 9.84 -3.88
N TYR A 112 11.82 9.55 -4.49
CA TYR A 112 11.60 8.29 -5.20
C TYR A 112 12.02 8.33 -6.67
N PHE A 113 11.89 9.49 -7.33
CA PHE A 113 12.15 9.63 -8.75
C PHE A 113 13.58 9.21 -9.13
N PRO A 114 14.66 9.64 -8.44
CA PRO A 114 16.01 9.22 -8.79
C PRO A 114 16.23 7.70 -8.65
N ILE A 115 15.57 7.07 -7.65
CA ILE A 115 15.61 5.63 -7.44
C ILE A 115 14.95 4.90 -8.61
N ILE A 116 13.78 5.38 -9.06
CA ILE A 116 13.06 4.84 -10.21
C ILE A 116 13.91 4.93 -11.47
N ILE A 117 14.49 6.11 -11.75
CA ILE A 117 15.37 6.33 -12.90
C ILE A 117 16.56 5.36 -12.89
N GLN A 118 17.20 5.20 -11.73
CA GLN A 118 18.31 4.28 -11.59
C GLN A 118 17.88 2.82 -11.85
N ILE A 119 16.76 2.38 -11.29
CA ILE A 119 16.22 1.02 -11.51
C ILE A 119 15.91 0.82 -12.99
N TRP A 120 15.22 1.76 -13.63
CA TRP A 120 14.85 1.63 -15.04
C TRP A 120 16.09 1.53 -15.92
N SER A 121 17.09 2.38 -15.66
CA SER A 121 18.36 2.36 -16.38
C SER A 121 19.09 1.04 -16.18
N GLU A 122 19.31 0.61 -14.94
CA GLU A 122 20.12 -0.58 -14.66
C GLU A 122 19.44 -1.87 -15.11
N ASP A 123 18.15 -2.01 -14.84
CA ASP A 123 17.42 -3.26 -15.06
C ASP A 123 16.97 -3.45 -16.50
N TYR A 124 16.71 -2.36 -17.24
CA TYR A 124 16.04 -2.46 -18.54
C TYR A 124 16.84 -1.86 -19.70
N LYS A 125 17.99 -1.21 -19.48
CA LYS A 125 18.83 -0.67 -20.58
C LYS A 125 19.25 -1.70 -21.62
N HIS A 126 19.36 -2.97 -21.23
CA HIS A 126 19.76 -4.04 -22.14
C HIS A 126 18.66 -4.39 -23.16
N ILE A 127 17.39 -4.06 -22.84
CA ILE A 127 16.24 -4.21 -23.74
C ILE A 127 15.89 -2.88 -24.41
N TYR A 128 16.01 -1.78 -23.66
CA TYR A 128 15.67 -0.42 -24.08
C TYR A 128 16.90 0.49 -23.89
N PRO A 129 17.83 0.54 -24.87
CA PRO A 129 19.10 1.24 -24.75
C PRO A 129 18.98 2.71 -24.35
N GLN A 130 17.91 3.40 -24.74
CA GLN A 130 17.64 4.79 -24.37
C GLN A 130 17.59 5.02 -22.85
N LEU A 131 17.30 3.98 -22.05
CA LEU A 131 17.29 4.09 -20.60
C LEU A 131 18.69 4.30 -20.00
N SER A 132 19.77 4.01 -20.73
CA SER A 132 21.14 4.23 -20.24
C SER A 132 21.48 5.70 -20.03
N TYR A 133 20.76 6.60 -20.71
CA TYR A 133 21.00 8.05 -20.64
C TYR A 133 20.21 8.74 -19.51
N LEU A 134 19.21 8.07 -18.94
CA LEU A 134 18.34 8.67 -17.91
C LEU A 134 19.11 9.18 -16.67
N PRO A 135 20.11 8.47 -16.12
CA PRO A 135 20.85 8.98 -14.96
C PRO A 135 21.67 10.25 -15.25
N GLN A 136 22.09 10.45 -16.50
CA GLN A 136 22.77 11.68 -16.92
C GLN A 136 21.80 12.84 -17.12
N GLN A 137 20.60 12.54 -17.63
CA GLN A 137 19.52 13.50 -17.86
C GLN A 137 18.82 13.93 -16.56
N PHE A 138 18.78 13.03 -15.57
CA PHE A 138 18.15 13.22 -14.26
C PHE A 138 19.16 12.90 -13.15
N PRO A 139 20.18 13.74 -12.96
CA PRO A 139 21.25 13.46 -11.99
C PRO A 139 20.69 13.40 -10.57
N SER A 140 21.00 12.31 -9.86
CA SER A 140 20.73 12.20 -8.42
C SER A 140 21.85 12.88 -7.63
N ASN A 141 21.50 13.82 -6.75
CA ASN A 141 22.46 14.40 -5.79
C ASN A 141 22.90 13.42 -4.69
N LYS A 142 22.31 12.22 -4.62
CA LYS A 142 22.62 11.19 -3.62
C LYS A 142 22.99 9.88 -4.32
N SER A 143 24.26 9.49 -4.21
CA SER A 143 24.77 8.18 -4.63
C SER A 143 24.22 7.11 -3.69
N VAL A 144 23.06 6.54 -4.00
CA VAL A 144 22.51 5.38 -3.27
C VAL A 144 23.03 4.11 -3.93
N LYS A 145 24.11 3.54 -3.38
CA LYS A 145 24.61 2.20 -3.77
C LYS A 145 23.80 1.14 -3.03
N MET A 146 22.67 0.71 -3.61
CA MET A 146 21.94 -0.48 -3.18
C MET A 146 21.93 -1.49 -4.32
N THR A 147 21.99 -2.78 -4.02
CA THR A 147 21.83 -3.80 -5.07
C THR A 147 20.40 -3.81 -5.61
N ARG A 148 20.21 -4.36 -6.82
CA ARG A 148 18.90 -4.51 -7.46
C ARG A 148 17.89 -5.24 -6.58
N GLN A 149 18.30 -6.35 -5.97
CA GLN A 149 17.43 -7.15 -5.12
C GLN A 149 17.04 -6.41 -3.84
N GLU A 150 17.98 -5.68 -3.24
CA GLU A 150 17.72 -4.88 -2.03
C GLU A 150 16.76 -3.72 -2.29
N ARG A 151 16.84 -3.06 -3.45
CA ARG A 151 15.90 -1.98 -3.82
C ARG A 151 14.49 -2.49 -4.07
N ILE A 152 14.34 -3.57 -4.84
CA ILE A 152 13.05 -4.21 -5.08
C ILE A 152 12.43 -4.67 -3.76
N ASN A 153 13.24 -5.30 -2.91
CA ASN A 153 12.80 -5.77 -1.60
C ASN A 153 12.40 -4.60 -0.70
N LEU A 154 13.16 -3.50 -0.67
CA LEU A 154 12.85 -2.33 0.15
C LEU A 154 11.57 -1.62 -0.30
N THR A 155 11.39 -1.41 -1.62
CA THR A 155 10.16 -0.80 -2.16
C THR A 155 8.95 -1.68 -1.90
N ASN A 156 9.06 -2.99 -2.10
CA ASN A 156 7.97 -3.93 -1.83
C ASN A 156 7.68 -4.02 -0.32
N ALA A 157 8.70 -4.07 0.54
CA ALA A 157 8.54 -4.12 1.98
C ALA A 157 7.88 -2.85 2.52
N LYS A 158 8.28 -1.67 2.03
CA LYS A 158 7.64 -0.37 2.35
C LYS A 158 6.18 -0.33 1.94
N LEU A 159 5.89 -0.76 0.72
CA LEU A 159 4.52 -0.78 0.20
C LEU A 159 3.65 -1.78 0.97
N LEU A 160 4.17 -2.97 1.26
CA LEU A 160 3.47 -4.00 2.01
C LEU A 160 3.22 -3.59 3.45
N SER A 161 4.19 -3.01 4.15
CA SER A 161 4.01 -2.54 5.53
C SER A 161 2.99 -1.40 5.61
N GLN A 162 3.02 -0.46 4.66
CA GLN A 162 2.05 0.64 4.59
C GLN A 162 0.64 0.16 4.25
N ASN A 163 0.50 -0.77 3.29
CA ASN A 163 -0.79 -1.35 2.95
C ASN A 163 -1.38 -2.12 4.13
N PHE A 164 -0.53 -2.92 4.79
CA PHE A 164 -0.93 -3.70 5.95
C PHE A 164 -1.44 -2.80 7.07
N LYS A 165 -0.66 -1.77 7.46
CA LYS A 165 -1.08 -0.76 8.44
C LYS A 165 -2.42 -0.15 8.08
N LYS A 166 -2.56 0.32 6.85
CA LYS A 166 -3.81 0.98 6.43
C LYS A 166 -5.03 0.06 6.48
N GLU A 167 -4.86 -1.22 6.15
CA GLU A 167 -5.94 -2.20 6.14
C GLU A 167 -6.33 -2.62 7.56
N TYR A 168 -5.35 -2.95 8.39
CA TYR A 168 -5.59 -3.61 9.67
C TYR A 168 -5.57 -2.69 10.87
N GLU A 169 -4.98 -1.49 10.81
CA GLU A 169 -4.95 -0.57 11.95
C GLU A 169 -6.35 -0.11 12.39
N PRO A 170 -7.30 0.23 11.48
CA PRO A 170 -8.68 0.51 11.89
C PRO A 170 -9.37 -0.70 12.54
N PHE A 171 -9.05 -1.91 12.06
CA PHE A 171 -9.58 -3.16 12.59
C PHE A 171 -9.01 -3.49 13.99
N LEU A 172 -7.70 -3.34 14.19
CA LEU A 172 -7.05 -3.51 15.49
C LEU A 172 -7.59 -2.48 16.50
N ASN A 173 -7.80 -1.23 16.08
CA ASN A 173 -8.45 -0.21 16.91
C ASN A 173 -9.88 -0.60 17.31
N LYS A 174 -10.65 -1.19 16.38
CA LYS A 174 -11.99 -1.70 16.66
C LYS A 174 -11.95 -2.78 17.75
N ILE A 175 -11.07 -3.78 17.62
CA ILE A 175 -10.94 -4.85 18.62
C ILE A 175 -10.49 -4.32 19.96
N GLU A 176 -9.50 -3.42 19.99
CA GLU A 176 -9.05 -2.79 21.23
C GLU A 176 -10.19 -2.05 21.93
N ASN A 177 -11.04 -1.35 21.17
CA ASN A 177 -12.22 -0.70 21.73
C ASN A 177 -13.21 -1.73 22.31
N LEU A 178 -13.47 -2.84 21.62
CA LEU A 178 -14.35 -3.90 22.15
C LEU A 178 -13.80 -4.50 23.45
N ILE A 179 -12.50 -4.75 23.54
CA ILE A 179 -11.85 -5.24 24.77
C ILE A 179 -11.95 -4.21 25.90
N LYS A 180 -11.75 -2.92 25.60
CA LYS A 180 -11.94 -1.84 26.59
C LYS A 180 -13.36 -1.79 27.12
N LEU A 181 -14.38 -2.04 26.28
CA LEU A 181 -15.78 -2.08 26.71
C LEU A 181 -16.11 -3.29 27.61
N LEU A 182 -15.27 -4.33 27.61
CA LEU A 182 -15.37 -5.47 28.54
C LEU A 182 -14.58 -5.24 29.84
N SER A 183 -13.81 -4.16 29.93
CA SER A 183 -13.09 -3.83 31.16
C SER A 183 -14.06 -3.28 32.22
N PRO A 184 -13.81 -3.51 33.52
CA PRO A 184 -14.67 -2.98 34.57
C PRO A 184 -14.78 -1.46 34.44
N PRO A 185 -15.99 -0.87 34.59
CA PRO A 185 -16.14 0.57 34.60
C PRO A 185 -15.40 1.18 35.81
N ASP A 186 -14.96 2.43 35.67
CA ASP A 186 -14.41 3.19 36.79
C ASP A 186 -15.44 3.28 37.93
N ALA A 187 -14.96 3.40 39.18
CA ALA A 187 -15.78 3.36 40.40
C ALA A 187 -16.96 4.35 40.44
N ASP A 188 -16.95 5.38 39.58
CA ASP A 188 -17.96 6.44 39.49
C ASP A 188 -18.99 6.23 38.37
N GLN A 189 -18.94 5.12 37.63
CA GLN A 189 -19.86 4.84 36.52
C GLN A 189 -20.84 3.72 36.88
N PHE A 190 -22.10 3.86 36.44
CA PHE A 190 -23.09 2.79 36.57
C PHE A 190 -22.61 1.56 35.79
N PRO A 191 -22.67 0.36 36.40
CA PRO A 191 -22.24 -0.85 35.71
C PRO A 191 -23.14 -1.12 34.50
N PRO A 192 -22.56 -1.46 33.33
CA PRO A 192 -23.33 -1.91 32.18
C PRO A 192 -24.16 -3.14 32.52
N SER A 193 -25.26 -3.36 31.79
CA SER A 193 -26.08 -4.56 31.98
C SER A 193 -25.36 -5.83 31.48
N ASP A 194 -25.74 -6.98 32.02
CA ASP A 194 -25.23 -8.28 31.57
C ASP A 194 -25.52 -8.53 30.08
N GLU A 195 -26.67 -8.05 29.60
CA GLU A 195 -27.05 -8.10 28.18
C GLU A 195 -26.09 -7.27 27.30
N TYR A 196 -25.62 -6.13 27.79
CA TYR A 196 -24.64 -5.31 27.11
C TYR A 196 -23.28 -6.04 27.01
N PHE A 197 -22.81 -6.62 28.12
CA PHE A 197 -21.56 -7.40 28.12
C PHE A 197 -21.65 -8.62 27.19
N SER A 198 -22.78 -9.32 27.19
CA SER A 198 -23.04 -10.46 26.31
C SER A 198 -22.95 -10.07 24.83
N LEU A 199 -23.53 -8.93 24.45
CA LEU A 199 -23.47 -8.40 23.08
C LEU A 199 -22.04 -8.00 22.68
N VAL A 200 -21.26 -7.41 23.60
CA VAL A 200 -19.87 -7.05 23.32
C VAL A 200 -19.00 -8.30 23.18
N LYS A 201 -19.19 -9.33 24.02
CA LYS A 201 -18.53 -10.64 23.89
C LYS A 201 -18.86 -11.30 22.54
N GLU A 202 -20.13 -11.32 22.14
CA GLU A 202 -20.56 -11.90 20.85
C GLU A 202 -19.89 -11.18 19.66
N ASN A 203 -19.87 -9.84 19.68
CA ASN A 203 -19.19 -9.06 18.66
C ASN A 203 -17.68 -9.32 18.62
N LEU A 204 -17.04 -9.50 19.78
CA LEU A 204 -15.63 -9.88 19.86
C LEU A 204 -15.40 -11.27 19.23
N MET A 205 -16.28 -12.22 19.48
CA MET A 205 -16.21 -13.59 18.95
C MET A 205 -16.34 -13.64 17.43
N ILE A 206 -17.19 -12.81 16.84
CA ILE A 206 -17.33 -12.67 15.38
C ILE A 206 -15.99 -12.25 14.74
N GLU A 207 -15.21 -11.40 15.42
CA GLU A 207 -13.96 -10.84 14.88
C GLU A 207 -12.74 -11.76 15.06
N ARG A 208 -12.90 -12.93 15.70
CA ARG A 208 -11.80 -13.88 15.97
C ARG A 208 -11.13 -14.40 14.70
N LYS A 209 -11.92 -14.95 13.75
CA LYS A 209 -11.38 -15.46 12.48
C LYS A 209 -10.67 -14.37 11.66
N PRO A 210 -11.23 -13.15 11.52
CA PRO A 210 -10.51 -12.00 10.97
C PRO A 210 -9.18 -11.69 11.69
N MET A 211 -9.14 -11.78 13.02
CA MET A 211 -7.92 -11.52 13.81
C MET A 211 -6.83 -12.58 13.56
N GLU A 212 -7.19 -13.86 13.50
CA GLU A 212 -6.26 -14.94 13.17
C GLU A 212 -5.64 -14.75 11.77
N ARG A 213 -6.44 -14.29 10.80
CA ARG A 213 -5.95 -13.89 9.47
C ARG A 213 -5.00 -12.70 9.53
N CYS A 214 -5.34 -11.66 10.30
CA CYS A 214 -4.48 -10.50 10.52
C CYS A 214 -3.10 -10.91 11.05
N LEU A 215 -3.05 -11.82 12.04
CA LEU A 215 -1.81 -12.35 12.60
C LEU A 215 -0.98 -13.13 11.58
N ALA A 216 -1.62 -13.98 10.78
CA ALA A 216 -0.95 -14.74 9.73
C ALA A 216 -0.31 -13.81 8.68
N ASP A 217 -1.05 -12.79 8.24
CA ASP A 217 -0.56 -11.82 7.27
C ASP A 217 0.55 -10.92 7.88
N LEU A 218 0.43 -10.48 9.15
CA LEU A 218 1.49 -9.74 9.86
C LEU A 218 2.80 -10.51 9.95
N SER A 219 2.72 -11.80 10.27
CA SER A 219 3.89 -12.68 10.38
C SER A 219 4.61 -12.81 9.05
N TRP A 220 3.85 -12.96 7.96
CA TRP A 220 4.39 -13.01 6.60
C TRP A 220 5.06 -11.69 6.20
N VAL A 221 4.39 -10.55 6.42
CA VAL A 221 4.96 -9.21 6.10
C VAL A 221 6.24 -8.96 6.92
N THR A 222 6.23 -9.28 8.21
CA THR A 222 7.41 -9.13 9.10
C THR A 222 8.58 -10.00 8.64
N THR A 223 8.30 -11.20 8.14
CA THR A 223 9.33 -12.08 7.59
C THR A 223 9.93 -11.53 6.30
N ILE A 224 9.11 -10.90 5.45
CA ILE A 224 9.58 -10.26 4.21
C ILE A 224 10.39 -8.99 4.51
N THR A 225 9.94 -8.17 5.46
CA THR A 225 10.65 -6.93 5.82
C THR A 225 11.99 -7.21 6.50
N LYS A 226 12.10 -8.26 7.33
CA LYS A 226 13.38 -8.76 7.87
C LYS A 226 14.41 -9.10 6.78
N ARG A 227 13.95 -9.64 5.66
CA ARG A 227 14.81 -10.06 4.52
C ARG A 227 15.13 -8.91 3.56
N ALA A 228 14.37 -7.82 3.62
CA ALA A 228 14.53 -6.63 2.80
C ALA A 228 15.48 -5.62 3.49
N ALA A 229 16.79 -5.93 3.49
CA ALA A 229 17.91 -5.06 3.86
C ALA A 229 17.60 -3.89 4.84
N GLY A 230 17.71 -4.17 6.14
CA GLY A 230 18.22 -3.21 7.14
C GLY A 230 17.41 -1.96 7.46
N ASP A 231 16.19 -1.76 6.94
CA ASP A 231 15.32 -0.66 7.37
C ASP A 231 14.72 -1.01 8.75
N THR A 232 15.52 -0.78 9.79
CA THR A 232 15.22 -1.10 11.19
C THR A 232 13.95 -0.43 11.68
N ASP A 233 13.58 0.72 11.13
CA ASP A 233 12.36 1.44 11.47
C ASP A 233 11.10 0.66 11.07
N ILE A 234 11.02 0.21 9.81
CA ILE A 234 9.88 -0.58 9.31
C ILE A 234 9.76 -1.90 10.08
N HIS A 235 10.89 -2.56 10.31
CA HIS A 235 10.91 -3.80 11.06
C HIS A 235 10.40 -3.61 12.49
N THR A 236 10.84 -2.54 13.16
CA THR A 236 10.42 -2.20 14.53
C THR A 236 8.92 -1.93 14.57
N GLN A 237 8.42 -1.09 13.66
CA GLN A 237 6.99 -0.79 13.57
C GLN A 237 6.12 -2.02 13.32
N MET A 238 6.54 -2.92 12.41
CA MET A 238 5.78 -4.16 12.15
C MET A 238 5.85 -5.13 13.34
N SER A 239 6.98 -5.18 14.04
CA SER A 239 7.14 -6.02 15.24
C SER A 239 6.28 -5.52 16.40
N GLU A 240 6.15 -4.21 16.58
CA GLU A 240 5.26 -3.59 17.57
C GLU A 240 3.79 -3.89 17.27
N LEU A 241 3.38 -3.77 16.01
CA LEU A 241 2.03 -4.14 15.59
C LEU A 241 1.74 -5.62 15.77
N TYR A 242 2.70 -6.49 15.46
CA TYR A 242 2.57 -7.92 15.71
C TYR A 242 2.36 -8.22 17.19
N LYS A 243 3.18 -7.65 18.07
CA LYS A 243 3.02 -7.79 19.52
C LYS A 243 1.65 -7.31 19.98
N ARG A 244 1.22 -6.13 19.52
CA ARG A 244 -0.11 -5.57 19.84
C ARG A 244 -1.25 -6.50 19.40
N ALA A 245 -1.21 -6.99 18.16
CA ALA A 245 -2.22 -7.91 17.64
C ALA A 245 -2.25 -9.24 18.41
N GLN A 246 -1.08 -9.77 18.80
CA GLN A 246 -0.98 -10.98 19.61
C GLN A 246 -1.63 -10.76 20.98
N THR A 247 -1.31 -9.66 21.67
CA THR A 247 -1.92 -9.33 22.97
C THR A 247 -3.44 -9.24 22.87
N LEU A 248 -3.96 -8.58 21.85
CA LEU A 248 -5.41 -8.48 21.63
C LEU A 248 -6.03 -9.86 21.37
N SER A 249 -5.37 -10.72 20.57
CA SER A 249 -5.83 -12.09 20.31
C SER A 249 -5.84 -12.95 21.57
N ASP A 250 -4.81 -12.84 22.42
CA ASP A 250 -4.72 -13.58 23.67
C ASP A 250 -5.80 -13.12 24.67
N SER A 251 -6.13 -11.82 24.69
CA SER A 251 -7.27 -11.32 25.46
C SER A 251 -8.59 -11.90 24.97
N MET A 252 -8.78 -12.09 23.65
CA MET A 252 -9.99 -12.73 23.10
C MET A 252 -10.12 -14.20 23.52
N THR A 253 -9.01 -14.92 23.74
CA THR A 253 -9.07 -16.30 24.21
C THR A 253 -9.57 -16.42 25.65
N GLY A 254 -9.21 -15.49 26.54
CA GLY A 254 -9.64 -15.48 27.94
C GLY A 254 -11.14 -15.28 28.16
N TYR A 255 -11.90 -14.86 27.14
CA TYR A 255 -13.36 -14.73 27.21
C TYR A 255 -14.12 -15.98 26.73
N ASN A 256 -13.42 -17.07 26.37
CA ASN A 256 -14.07 -18.36 26.03
C ASN A 256 -14.28 -19.29 27.23
N ASP A 257 -13.46 -19.15 28.28
CA ASP A 257 -13.34 -20.20 29.31
C ASP A 257 -14.44 -20.13 30.39
N ASP A 258 -15.24 -19.07 30.44
CA ASP A 258 -16.19 -18.85 31.56
C ASP A 258 -17.67 -19.20 31.27
N GLU A 259 -18.06 -19.64 30.06
CA GLU A 259 -19.52 -19.69 29.73
C GLU A 259 -20.04 -20.85 28.86
N PHE A 260 -19.31 -21.97 28.76
CA PHE A 260 -19.89 -23.22 28.23
C PHE A 260 -19.39 -24.45 28.99
N GLU A 261 -19.64 -24.51 30.31
CA GLU A 261 -19.78 -25.83 30.95
C GLU A 261 -21.05 -26.49 30.40
N GLU A 262 -20.85 -27.64 29.77
CA GLU A 262 -21.86 -28.49 29.19
C GLU A 262 -22.99 -28.75 30.22
N VAL A 263 -24.21 -28.34 29.87
CA VAL A 263 -25.40 -28.94 30.50
C VAL A 263 -25.52 -30.36 29.94
N GLU A 264 -24.80 -31.31 30.55
CA GLU A 264 -25.10 -32.74 30.41
C GLU A 264 -26.55 -32.95 30.83
N THR A 265 -27.39 -33.27 29.85
CA THR A 265 -28.80 -33.57 30.05
C THR A 265 -28.91 -35.00 30.57
N ILE A 266 -29.46 -35.15 31.78
CA ILE A 266 -29.99 -36.41 32.34
C ILE A 266 -31.38 -36.67 31.77
#